data_AF-G4CPK9-F1
#
_entry.id   AF-G4CPK9-F1
#
_cell.length_a   1.000
_cell.length_b   1.000
_cell.length_c   1.000
_cell.angle_alpha   90.00
_cell.angle_beta   90.00
_cell.angle_gamma   90.00
#
_symmetry.space_group_name_H-M   'P 1'
#
loop_
_entity.id
_entity.type
_entity.pdbx_description
1 polymer ?
#
loop_
_entity_poly.entity_id
_entity_poly.type
_entity_poly.pdbx_seq_one_letter_code
_entity_poly.pdbx_strand_id
1 'polypeptide(L)'
;MSNEKELSRMKFKFGDMVRHKETGELLIVSDLEKDENNIVAMYQADAIVWSVDKDLLELVPHPDTVRLEYMGKLVAESMGMKYDAVEHRRQIDESIKSTSKPRFFWIGEETEIFVGKDIYVILDKFFKDDEGKEILENGLFGEIDPNGKMVRLDCPVQVADDFIPMLSLAGIDWQDNPRQVCTKY
;
A
#
# COMPACT_ATOMS: atom_id res chain seq x y z
N MET A 1 -15.37 -7.28 14.58
CA MET A 1 -15.56 -5.90 15.10
C MET A 1 -14.37 -5.41 15.96
N SER A 2 -13.19 -6.03 15.89
CA SER A 2 -12.08 -5.74 16.83
C SER A 2 -10.88 -4.98 16.22
N ASN A 3 -10.61 -5.07 14.92
CA ASN A 3 -9.33 -4.54 14.38
C ASN A 3 -9.37 -3.05 13.97
N GLU A 4 -10.54 -2.48 13.65
CA GLU A 4 -10.62 -1.07 13.21
C GLU A 4 -10.48 -0.07 14.36
N LYS A 5 -10.76 -0.49 15.60
CA LYS A 5 -10.56 0.36 16.80
C LYS A 5 -9.09 0.48 17.20
N GLU A 6 -8.27 -0.55 16.98
CA GLU A 6 -6.83 -0.54 17.32
C GLU A 6 -6.03 0.40 16.39
N LEU A 7 -6.34 0.41 15.09
CA LEU A 7 -5.68 1.31 14.12
C LEU A 7 -6.00 2.80 14.34
N SER A 8 -7.06 3.13 15.08
CA SER A 8 -7.40 4.52 15.43
C SER A 8 -6.65 5.06 16.66
N ARG A 9 -5.94 4.21 17.41
CA ARG A 9 -5.22 4.59 18.65
C ARG A 9 -3.74 4.89 18.47
N MET A 10 -3.14 4.48 17.36
CA MET A 10 -1.71 4.72 17.12
C MET A 10 -1.50 6.10 16.48
N LYS A 11 -1.02 7.05 17.30
CA LYS A 11 -0.66 8.43 16.91
C LYS A 11 0.46 8.51 15.86
N PHE A 12 1.29 7.47 15.75
CA PHE A 12 2.46 7.39 14.87
C PHE A 12 2.50 6.06 14.12
N LYS A 13 3.13 6.05 12.94
CA LYS A 13 3.33 4.90 12.06
C LYS A 13 4.82 4.72 11.75
N PHE A 14 5.20 3.50 11.37
CA PHE A 14 6.54 3.23 10.83
C PHE A 14 6.86 4.18 9.67
N GLY A 15 8.05 4.76 9.68
CA GLY A 15 8.51 5.72 8.67
C GLY A 15 8.09 7.17 8.92
N ASP A 16 7.24 7.44 9.92
CA ASP A 16 6.91 8.81 10.29
C ASP A 16 8.17 9.57 10.76
N MET A 17 8.30 10.81 10.32
CA MET A 17 9.29 11.73 10.87
C MET A 17 8.69 12.41 12.10
N VAL A 18 9.41 12.38 13.21
CA VAL A 18 8.98 12.93 14.49
C VAL A 18 10.05 13.85 15.07
N ARG A 19 9.63 14.79 15.91
CA ARG A 19 10.52 15.67 16.66
C ARG A 19 10.38 15.40 18.14
N HIS A 20 11.50 15.28 18.84
CA HIS A 20 11.51 15.26 20.30
C HIS A 20 11.21 16.65 20.83
N LYS A 21 10.17 16.82 21.64
CA LYS A 21 9.68 18.13 22.10
C LYS A 21 10.70 18.89 22.93
N GLU A 22 11.49 18.17 23.73
CA GLU A 22 12.49 18.79 24.62
C GLU A 22 13.82 19.10 23.93
N THR A 23 14.39 18.14 23.20
CA THR A 23 15.71 18.31 22.54
C THR A 23 15.60 18.99 21.17
N GLY A 24 14.42 18.95 20.54
CA GLY A 24 14.17 19.48 19.20
C GLY A 24 14.70 18.60 18.06
N GLU A 25 15.31 17.46 18.39
CA GLU A 25 15.93 16.55 17.43
C GLU A 25 14.91 15.82 16.56
N LEU A 26 15.32 15.51 15.34
CA LEU A 26 14.51 14.79 14.36
C LEU A 26 14.84 13.30 14.39
N LEU A 27 13.79 12.49 14.49
CA LEU A 27 13.87 11.03 14.48
C LEU A 27 12.92 10.45 13.42
N ILE A 28 13.19 9.23 13.02
CA ILE A 28 12.31 8.42 12.17
C ILE A 28 11.78 7.26 13.00
N VAL A 29 10.48 7.03 12.98
CA VAL A 29 9.87 5.87 13.63
C VAL A 29 10.30 4.60 12.90
N SER A 30 11.08 3.76 13.55
CA SER A 30 11.62 2.52 12.99
C SER A 30 10.87 1.28 13.47
N ASP A 31 10.15 1.34 14.57
CA ASP A 31 9.27 0.25 14.99
C ASP A 31 8.22 0.75 15.99
N LEU A 32 7.13 0.02 16.11
CA LEU A 32 6.10 0.23 17.11
C LEU A 32 6.27 -0.86 18.17
N GLU A 33 6.70 -0.49 19.38
CA GLU A 33 6.85 -1.48 20.45
C GLU A 33 5.48 -2.08 20.82
N LYS A 34 5.51 -3.30 21.38
CA LYS A 34 4.32 -3.93 21.96
C LYS A 34 3.78 -3.15 23.17
N ASP A 35 4.63 -2.33 23.78
CA ASP A 35 4.22 -1.37 24.80
C ASP A 35 3.50 -0.19 24.14
N GLU A 36 2.28 0.10 24.58
CA GLU A 36 1.43 1.15 23.99
C GLU A 36 2.01 2.56 24.17
N ASN A 37 3.01 2.75 25.03
CA ASN A 37 3.54 4.09 25.34
C ASN A 37 4.85 4.44 24.62
N ASN A 38 5.62 3.47 24.14
CA ASN A 38 6.93 3.71 23.55
C ASN A 38 6.95 3.38 22.05
N ILE A 39 7.84 4.05 21.31
CA ILE A 39 8.21 3.67 19.94
C ILE A 39 9.72 3.55 19.82
N VAL A 40 10.13 2.75 18.85
CA VAL A 40 11.53 2.70 18.46
C VAL A 40 11.75 3.80 17.44
N ALA A 41 12.58 4.78 17.78
CA ALA A 41 12.90 5.92 16.93
C ALA A 41 14.40 5.99 16.67
N MET A 42 14.76 6.35 15.44
CA MET A 42 16.15 6.42 14.97
C MET A 42 16.53 7.87 14.68
N TYR A 43 17.64 8.34 15.24
CA TYR A 43 18.19 9.64 14.88
C TYR A 43 18.68 9.65 13.44
N GLN A 44 18.32 10.71 12.70
CA GLN A 44 18.68 10.82 11.29
C GLN A 44 20.19 11.04 11.08
N ALA A 45 20.87 11.63 12.06
CA ALA A 45 22.26 12.04 11.94
C ALA A 45 23.25 10.88 12.09
N ASP A 46 22.95 9.91 12.95
CA ASP A 46 23.90 8.87 13.37
C ASP A 46 23.30 7.45 13.39
N ALA A 47 22.05 7.28 12.96
CA ALA A 47 21.33 6.00 12.91
C ALA A 47 21.27 5.26 14.26
N ILE A 48 21.41 5.98 15.38
CA ILE A 48 21.27 5.38 16.70
C ILE A 48 19.78 5.23 17.01
N VAL A 49 19.42 4.02 17.45
CA VAL A 49 18.05 3.61 17.74
C VAL A 49 17.78 3.70 19.23
N TRP A 50 16.67 4.33 19.61
CA TRP A 50 16.23 4.50 20.99
C TRP A 50 14.77 4.10 21.15
N SER A 51 14.42 3.62 22.35
CA SER A 51 13.03 3.53 22.78
C SER A 51 12.63 4.88 23.39
N VAL A 52 11.60 5.51 22.84
CA VAL A 52 11.19 6.86 23.18
C VAL A 52 9.69 6.90 23.47
N ASP A 53 9.32 7.61 24.54
CA ASP A 53 7.92 7.83 24.93
C ASP A 53 7.19 8.67 23.86
N LYS A 54 6.02 8.18 23.41
CA LYS A 54 5.16 8.80 22.40
C LYS A 54 4.70 10.21 22.79
N ASP A 55 4.60 10.51 24.08
CA ASP A 55 4.16 11.81 24.57
C ASP A 55 5.25 12.88 24.49
N LEU A 56 6.52 12.46 24.42
CA LEU A 56 7.65 13.36 24.16
C LEU A 56 7.84 13.68 22.68
N LEU A 57 7.02 13.08 21.81
CA LEU A 57 7.13 13.21 20.37
C LEU A 57 5.97 14.02 19.76
N GLU A 58 6.31 14.78 18.73
CA GLU A 58 5.38 15.41 17.81
C GLU A 58 5.66 14.99 16.37
N LEU A 59 4.61 14.82 15.58
CA LEU A 59 4.73 14.45 14.17
C LEU A 59 5.27 15.65 13.39
N VAL A 60 6.30 15.42 12.59
CA VAL A 60 6.81 16.40 11.62
C VAL A 60 6.21 16.04 10.26
N PRO A 61 5.24 16.82 9.75
CA PRO A 61 4.64 16.53 8.47
C PRO A 61 5.70 16.62 7.36
N HIS A 62 5.69 15.64 6.46
CA HIS A 62 6.59 15.62 5.30
C HIS A 62 6.39 16.89 4.46
N PRO A 63 7.46 17.51 3.91
CA PRO A 63 7.35 18.75 3.15
C PRO A 63 6.36 18.66 1.98
N ASP A 64 6.26 17.51 1.32
CA ASP A 64 5.28 17.30 0.24
C ASP A 64 3.84 17.28 0.77
N THR A 65 3.59 16.74 1.96
CA THR A 65 2.26 16.78 2.58
C THR A 65 1.83 18.22 2.86
N VAL A 66 2.74 19.04 3.40
CA VAL A 66 2.49 20.47 3.65
C VAL A 66 2.22 21.22 2.35
N ARG A 67 2.97 20.91 1.28
CA ARG A 67 2.79 21.53 -0.04
C ARG A 67 1.45 21.15 -0.66
N LEU A 68 1.04 19.89 -0.56
CA LEU A 68 -0.25 19.40 -1.06
C LEU A 68 -1.41 20.04 -0.30
N GLU A 69 -1.35 20.14 1.02
CA GLU A 69 -2.36 20.83 1.83
C GLU A 69 -2.46 22.32 1.44
N TYR A 70 -1.32 22.99 1.22
CA TYR A 70 -1.30 24.38 0.77
C TYR A 70 -1.94 24.56 -0.61
N MET A 71 -1.63 23.67 -1.56
CA MET A 71 -2.25 23.68 -2.89
C MET A 71 -3.75 23.40 -2.81
N GLY A 72 -4.18 22.41 -2.02
CA GLY A 72 -5.59 22.10 -1.79
C GLY A 72 -6.36 23.28 -1.22
N LYS A 73 -5.76 24.00 -0.27
CA LYS A 73 -6.32 25.24 0.28
C LYS A 73 -6.49 26.32 -0.78
N LEU A 74 -5.45 26.60 -1.57
CA LEU A 74 -5.51 27.62 -2.64
C LEU A 74 -6.61 27.32 -3.66
N VAL A 75 -6.74 26.04 -4.05
CA VAL A 75 -7.78 25.61 -5.00
C VAL A 75 -9.17 25.83 -4.40
N ALA A 76 -9.41 25.38 -3.16
CA ALA A 76 -10.69 25.59 -2.49
C ALA A 76 -11.05 27.09 -2.38
N GLU A 77 -10.10 27.92 -1.93
CA GLU A 77 -10.29 29.37 -1.81
C GLU A 77 -10.56 30.02 -3.17
N SER A 78 -9.87 29.61 -4.24
CA SER A 78 -10.12 30.11 -5.60
C SER A 78 -11.52 29.77 -6.13
N MET A 79 -12.12 28.69 -5.63
CA MET A 79 -13.47 28.26 -5.94
C MET A 79 -14.53 28.85 -4.98
N GLY A 80 -14.12 29.73 -4.05
CA GLY A 80 -15.01 30.28 -3.03
C GLY A 80 -15.50 29.25 -2.00
N MET A 81 -14.80 28.11 -1.90
CA MET A 81 -15.12 27.02 -0.98
C MET A 81 -14.31 27.16 0.31
N LYS A 82 -14.86 26.65 1.41
CA LYS A 82 -14.14 26.56 2.68
C LYS A 82 -13.20 25.36 2.63
N TYR A 83 -11.91 25.58 2.87
CA TYR A 83 -10.95 24.48 3.00
C TYR A 83 -11.16 23.73 4.32
N ASP A 84 -11.43 22.43 4.23
CA ASP A 84 -11.48 21.51 5.37
C ASP A 84 -10.28 20.56 5.31
N ALA A 85 -9.29 20.81 6.17
CA ALA A 85 -8.05 20.05 6.20
C ALA A 85 -8.22 18.61 6.71
N VAL A 86 -9.31 18.31 7.43
CA VAL A 86 -9.62 16.95 7.91
C VAL A 86 -10.20 16.14 6.76
N GLU A 87 -11.17 16.70 6.06
CA GLU A 87 -11.78 16.04 4.90
C GLU A 87 -10.78 15.87 3.75
N HIS A 88 -9.91 16.86 3.50
CA HIS A 88 -8.87 16.75 2.48
C HIS A 88 -7.88 15.62 2.78
N ARG A 89 -7.44 15.48 4.03
CA ARG A 89 -6.60 14.34 4.46
C ARG A 89 -7.32 13.02 4.33
N ARG A 90 -8.61 12.96 4.71
CA ARG A 90 -9.44 11.77 4.55
C ARG A 90 -9.49 11.33 3.08
N GLN A 91 -9.66 12.26 2.14
CA GLN A 91 -9.68 11.97 0.70
C GLN A 91 -8.32 11.50 0.17
N ILE A 92 -7.21 12.05 0.68
CA ILE A 92 -5.86 11.56 0.36
C ILE A 92 -5.70 10.12 0.87
N ASP A 93 -6.07 9.85 2.12
CA ASP A 93 -6.00 8.51 2.72
C ASP A 93 -6.91 7.51 1.98
N GLU A 94 -8.11 7.91 1.59
CA GLU A 94 -9.00 7.10 0.76
C GLU A 94 -8.42 6.86 -0.63
N SER A 95 -7.78 7.86 -1.24
CA SER A 95 -7.11 7.72 -2.53
C SER A 95 -5.92 6.76 -2.44
N ILE A 96 -5.15 6.82 -1.34
CA ILE A 96 -4.05 5.89 -1.04
C ILE A 96 -4.59 4.47 -0.78
N LYS A 97 -5.73 4.33 -0.09
CA LYS A 97 -6.38 3.03 0.13
C LYS A 97 -7.01 2.48 -1.15
N SER A 98 -7.54 3.34 -2.02
CA SER A 98 -8.07 2.98 -3.33
C SER A 98 -6.97 2.61 -4.33
N THR A 99 -5.74 3.10 -4.11
CA THR A 99 -4.51 2.53 -4.68
C THR A 99 -4.05 1.31 -3.89
N SER A 100 -4.99 0.38 -3.60
CA SER A 100 -4.64 -1.00 -3.24
C SER A 100 -3.59 -1.49 -4.23
N LYS A 101 -2.53 -2.17 -3.76
CA LYS A 101 -1.46 -2.66 -4.65
C LYS A 101 -1.98 -3.87 -5.43
N PRO A 102 -1.58 -4.05 -6.71
CA PRO A 102 -1.91 -5.27 -7.44
C PRO A 102 -1.40 -6.48 -6.66
N ARG A 103 -2.27 -7.47 -6.45
CA ARG A 103 -1.88 -8.76 -5.87
C ARG A 103 -1.74 -9.78 -6.97
N PHE A 104 -0.71 -10.60 -6.86
CA PHE A 104 -0.34 -11.57 -7.87
C PHE A 104 -0.50 -12.97 -7.29
N PHE A 105 -1.11 -13.87 -8.05
CA PHE A 105 -1.32 -15.23 -7.64
C PHE A 105 -0.86 -16.17 -8.74
N TRP A 106 -0.13 -17.23 -8.37
CA TRP A 106 -0.14 -18.43 -9.21
C TRP A 106 -1.40 -19.23 -8.90
N ILE A 107 -1.98 -19.88 -9.90
CA ILE A 107 -3.17 -20.73 -9.75
C ILE A 107 -2.94 -21.99 -10.59
N GLY A 108 -3.14 -23.18 -10.00
CA GLY A 108 -2.84 -24.47 -10.63
C GLY A 108 -1.33 -24.74 -10.72
N GLU A 109 -0.64 -23.99 -11.58
CA GLU A 109 0.81 -24.08 -11.80
C GLU A 109 1.51 -22.76 -11.47
N GLU A 110 2.75 -22.79 -10.97
CA GLU A 110 3.53 -21.58 -10.66
C GLU A 110 3.80 -20.67 -11.87
N THR A 111 3.65 -21.22 -13.08
CA THR A 111 3.79 -20.47 -14.35
C THR A 111 2.51 -19.77 -14.78
N GLU A 112 1.36 -20.09 -14.19
CA GLU A 112 0.06 -19.48 -14.48
C GLU A 112 -0.23 -18.35 -13.50
N ILE A 113 0.24 -17.15 -13.84
CA ILE A 113 0.19 -15.98 -12.96
C ILE A 113 -0.96 -15.07 -13.35
N PHE A 114 -1.75 -14.68 -12.35
CA PHE A 114 -2.87 -13.75 -12.46
C PHE A 114 -2.65 -12.53 -11.57
N VAL A 115 -3.19 -11.39 -11.99
CA VAL A 115 -3.21 -10.15 -11.21
C VAL A 115 -4.65 -9.73 -10.94
N GLY A 116 -4.94 -9.33 -9.71
CA GLY A 116 -6.26 -8.89 -9.28
C GLY A 116 -6.26 -8.30 -7.87
N LYS A 117 -7.43 -7.87 -7.42
CA LYS A 117 -7.65 -7.36 -6.06
C LYS A 117 -7.47 -8.44 -4.99
N ASP A 118 -7.94 -9.64 -5.28
CA ASP A 118 -7.78 -10.83 -4.46
C ASP A 118 -8.01 -12.08 -5.32
N ILE A 119 -7.79 -13.26 -4.72
CA ILE A 119 -7.96 -14.55 -5.39
C ILE A 119 -9.40 -14.78 -5.84
N TYR A 120 -10.41 -14.32 -5.09
CA TYR A 120 -11.82 -14.57 -5.41
C TYR A 120 -12.25 -13.82 -6.67
N VAL A 121 -11.80 -12.57 -6.83
CA VAL A 121 -12.04 -11.76 -8.03
C VAL A 121 -11.41 -12.42 -9.27
N ILE A 122 -10.24 -13.03 -9.12
CA ILE A 122 -9.58 -13.78 -10.21
C ILE A 122 -10.37 -15.05 -10.53
N LEU A 123 -10.74 -15.83 -9.52
CA LEU A 123 -11.50 -17.07 -9.71
C LEU A 123 -12.84 -16.81 -10.39
N ASP A 124 -13.63 -15.83 -9.91
CA ASP A 124 -14.93 -15.48 -10.50
C ASP A 124 -14.83 -15.15 -12.01
N LYS A 125 -13.72 -14.54 -12.44
CA LYS A 125 -13.52 -14.17 -13.85
C LYS A 125 -13.00 -15.32 -14.72
N PHE A 126 -12.02 -16.08 -14.23
CA PHE A 126 -11.26 -17.04 -15.06
C PHE A 126 -11.69 -18.50 -14.86
N PHE A 127 -12.22 -18.85 -13.69
CA PHE A 127 -12.49 -20.23 -13.28
C PHE A 127 -13.96 -20.37 -12.91
N LYS A 128 -14.74 -20.98 -13.80
CA LYS A 128 -16.19 -21.11 -13.62
C LYS A 128 -16.55 -22.33 -12.78
N ASP A 129 -17.78 -22.32 -12.28
CA ASP A 129 -18.42 -23.48 -11.66
C ASP A 129 -17.64 -24.03 -10.46
N ASP A 130 -17.42 -25.35 -10.38
CA ASP A 130 -16.80 -26.00 -9.23
C ASP A 130 -15.27 -25.92 -9.23
N GLU A 131 -14.64 -25.53 -10.34
CA GLU A 131 -13.18 -25.44 -10.48
C GLU A 131 -12.57 -24.40 -9.52
N GLY A 132 -13.22 -23.24 -9.39
CA GLY A 132 -12.81 -22.22 -8.41
C GLY A 132 -12.90 -22.71 -6.96
N LYS A 133 -13.87 -23.58 -6.65
CA LYS A 133 -13.97 -24.19 -5.31
C LYS A 133 -12.88 -25.23 -5.10
N GLU A 134 -12.62 -26.08 -6.08
CA GLU A 134 -11.55 -27.07 -6.01
C GLU A 134 -10.17 -26.41 -5.82
N ILE A 135 -9.91 -25.28 -6.47
CA ILE A 135 -8.67 -24.51 -6.28
C ILE A 135 -8.53 -24.02 -4.84
N LEU A 136 -9.62 -23.51 -4.24
CA LEU A 136 -9.61 -23.04 -2.86
C LEU A 136 -9.49 -24.19 -1.85
N GLU A 137 -10.24 -25.28 -2.05
CA GLU A 137 -10.28 -26.44 -1.16
C GLU A 137 -8.96 -27.23 -1.16
N ASN A 138 -8.34 -27.37 -2.32
CA ASN A 138 -7.08 -28.09 -2.48
C ASN A 138 -5.83 -27.20 -2.35
N GLY A 139 -6.00 -25.88 -2.14
CA GLY A 139 -4.89 -24.94 -2.00
C GLY A 139 -4.02 -24.83 -3.26
N LEU A 140 -4.64 -24.92 -4.44
CA LEU A 140 -3.95 -24.86 -5.74
C LEU A 140 -3.68 -23.41 -6.18
N PHE A 141 -3.25 -22.56 -5.24
CA PHE A 141 -2.89 -21.18 -5.52
C PHE A 141 -1.93 -20.63 -4.46
N GLY A 142 -1.23 -19.56 -4.78
CA GLY A 142 -0.39 -18.86 -3.81
C GLY A 142 -0.01 -17.45 -4.24
N GLU A 143 0.14 -16.57 -3.25
CA GLU A 143 0.48 -15.16 -3.49
C GLU A 143 1.96 -15.00 -3.85
N ILE A 144 2.23 -14.12 -4.81
CA ILE A 144 3.55 -13.86 -5.36
C ILE A 144 3.98 -12.46 -4.93
N ASP A 145 5.17 -12.34 -4.34
CA ASP A 145 5.84 -11.05 -4.18
C ASP A 145 6.31 -10.54 -5.56
N PRO A 146 5.79 -9.40 -6.06
CA PRO A 146 6.17 -8.86 -7.37
C PRO A 146 7.57 -8.24 -7.41
N ASN A 147 8.25 -8.06 -6.28
CA ASN A 147 9.56 -7.42 -6.22
C ASN A 147 10.62 -8.18 -7.04
N GLY A 148 11.23 -7.50 -8.00
CA GLY A 148 12.29 -8.06 -8.84
C GLY A 148 11.85 -9.13 -9.85
N LYS A 149 10.54 -9.36 -10.00
CA LYS A 149 10.01 -10.35 -10.94
C LYS A 149 9.50 -9.69 -12.23
N MET A 150 9.70 -10.40 -13.34
CA MET A 150 9.32 -9.99 -14.68
C MET A 150 8.24 -10.93 -15.22
N VAL A 151 7.27 -10.41 -15.97
CA VAL A 151 6.11 -11.15 -16.49
C VAL A 151 5.74 -10.69 -17.89
N ARG A 152 4.94 -11.50 -18.60
CA ARG A 152 4.70 -11.32 -20.04
C ARG A 152 3.37 -10.70 -20.48
N LEU A 153 2.26 -10.60 -19.76
CA LEU A 153 0.96 -10.16 -20.34
C LEU A 153 0.54 -10.97 -21.61
N ASP A 154 -0.15 -12.09 -21.41
CA ASP A 154 -0.62 -12.99 -22.50
C ASP A 154 -1.91 -12.51 -23.22
N CYS A 155 -2.08 -11.20 -23.51
CA CYS A 155 -3.23 -10.67 -24.27
C CYS A 155 -2.76 -9.84 -25.49
N PRO A 156 -3.50 -9.81 -26.62
CA PRO A 156 -2.95 -9.55 -27.94
C PRO A 156 -2.69 -8.06 -28.15
N VAL A 157 -1.54 -7.57 -27.68
CA VAL A 157 -0.90 -6.41 -28.28
C VAL A 157 0.26 -6.96 -29.07
N GLN A 158 0.23 -6.78 -30.39
CA GLN A 158 1.30 -7.16 -31.31
C GLN A 158 2.57 -6.37 -31.00
N VAL A 159 3.26 -6.72 -29.92
CA VAL A 159 4.58 -6.20 -29.60
C VAL A 159 5.41 -7.39 -29.18
N ALA A 160 6.43 -7.68 -29.97
CA ALA A 160 7.38 -8.73 -29.73
C ALA A 160 8.09 -8.50 -28.37
N ASP A 161 8.22 -9.56 -27.58
CA ASP A 161 9.29 -9.78 -26.61
C ASP A 161 9.54 -8.76 -25.48
N ASP A 162 8.53 -8.10 -24.91
CA ASP A 162 8.76 -7.24 -23.74
C ASP A 162 8.24 -7.86 -22.43
N PHE A 163 9.13 -8.55 -21.73
CA PHE A 163 8.98 -8.82 -20.30
C PHE A 163 8.91 -7.47 -19.56
N ILE A 164 7.88 -7.27 -18.74
CA ILE A 164 7.74 -6.07 -17.92
C ILE A 164 7.87 -6.40 -16.42
N PRO A 165 8.37 -5.47 -15.59
CA PRO A 165 8.34 -5.64 -14.14
C PRO A 165 6.90 -5.82 -13.66
N MET A 166 6.64 -6.80 -12.78
CA MET A 166 5.29 -7.02 -12.24
C MET A 166 4.72 -5.74 -11.59
N LEU A 167 5.56 -4.94 -10.93
CA LEU A 167 5.15 -3.67 -10.31
C LEU A 167 4.64 -2.62 -11.31
N SER A 168 5.08 -2.68 -12.58
CA SER A 168 4.58 -1.78 -13.63
C SER A 168 3.10 -2.01 -13.95
N LEU A 169 2.53 -3.16 -13.54
CA LEU A 169 1.12 -3.48 -13.69
C LEU A 169 0.23 -2.70 -12.72
N ALA A 170 0.78 -2.00 -11.72
CA ALA A 170 0.01 -1.19 -10.78
C ALA A 170 -0.82 -0.08 -11.45
N GLY A 171 -0.38 0.41 -12.62
CA GLY A 171 -1.09 1.43 -13.40
C GLY A 171 -2.15 0.90 -14.37
N ILE A 172 -2.36 -0.42 -14.43
CA ILE A 172 -3.39 -1.04 -15.27
C ILE A 172 -4.69 -1.15 -14.47
N ASP A 173 -5.85 -1.11 -15.14
CA ASP A 173 -7.12 -1.43 -14.50
C ASP A 173 -7.20 -2.94 -14.20
N TRP A 174 -6.68 -3.35 -13.04
CA TRP A 174 -6.64 -4.75 -12.55
C TRP A 174 -7.59 -5.01 -11.38
N GLN A 175 -8.11 -3.95 -10.74
CA GLN A 175 -8.96 -4.07 -9.55
C GLN A 175 -10.31 -4.72 -9.88
N ASP A 176 -10.98 -4.19 -10.90
CA ASP A 176 -12.27 -4.71 -11.38
C ASP A 176 -12.09 -5.60 -12.63
N ASN A 177 -10.89 -5.60 -13.19
CA ASN A 177 -10.56 -6.31 -14.41
C ASN A 177 -9.30 -7.18 -14.22
N PRO A 178 -9.37 -8.28 -13.45
CA PRO A 178 -8.21 -9.14 -13.27
C PRO A 178 -7.74 -9.70 -14.62
N ARG A 179 -6.43 -9.98 -14.70
CA ARG A 179 -5.74 -10.39 -15.93
C ARG A 179 -4.84 -11.58 -15.68
N GLN A 180 -4.70 -12.43 -16.68
CA GLN A 180 -3.61 -13.40 -16.77
C GLN A 180 -2.36 -12.70 -17.32
N VAL A 181 -1.23 -12.95 -16.69
CA VAL A 181 0.03 -12.23 -16.93
C VAL A 181 1.16 -13.15 -17.39
N CYS A 182 1.04 -14.45 -17.14
CA CYS A 182 1.96 -15.47 -17.67
C CYS A 182 1.25 -16.83 -17.67
N THR A 183 1.56 -17.68 -18.66
CA THR A 183 1.08 -19.08 -18.72
C THR A 183 2.19 -20.12 -18.86
N LYS A 184 3.40 -19.72 -19.27
CA LYS A 184 4.51 -20.66 -19.52
C LYS A 184 5.81 -19.90 -19.75
N TYR A 185 6.91 -20.39 -19.16
CA TYR A 185 8.28 -20.03 -19.58
C TYR A 185 8.72 -20.90 -20.76
#